data_AF-A0A1G8SGM7-F1
#
_entry.id   AF-A0A1G8SGM7-F1
#
_cell.length_a   1.000
_cell.length_b   1.000
_cell.length_c   1.000
_cell.angle_alpha   90.00
_cell.angle_beta   90.00
_cell.angle_gamma   90.00
#
_symmetry.space_group_name_H-M   'P 1'
#
loop_
_entity.id
_entity.type
_entity.pdbx_description
1 polymer ?
#
loop_
_entity_poly.entity_id
_entity_poly.type
_entity_poly.pdbx_seq_one_letter_code
_entity_poly.pdbx_strand_id
1 'polypeptide(L)'
;FVFLLQDDTYLHLEFQTTFSINDLKRFKLYDTALYDKTGRNIYTYVIYGADITKADEHLDHGSIQYRANAIYMKDYDGDDIFRRLSYKVYHQETLDDDEQLQLVFLPLMHSKKKRTELATDVVELANQVKDEKQRFQLIGTTVGIADKFLEDSYVDKMMEVFKMTRIAQKVYEDGIEEGRQEGKEVIQEAILSYLESRFGLRSNDIQHKVKSIDEIDVLKALIAKLYKAESEKQVLQLIDQALKND
;
A
#
# COMPACT_ATOMS: atom_id res chain seq x y z
N PHE A 1 -5.56 13.00 4.56
CA PHE A 1 -4.62 12.72 3.44
C PHE A 1 -4.29 14.03 2.74
N VAL A 2 -3.08 14.22 2.19
CA VAL A 2 -2.71 15.45 1.46
C VAL A 2 -2.15 15.12 0.09
N PHE A 3 -2.63 15.82 -0.94
CA PHE A 3 -2.22 15.65 -2.33
C PHE A 3 -1.83 16.99 -2.96
N LEU A 4 -0.72 17.03 -3.68
CA LEU A 4 -0.36 18.18 -4.53
C LEU A 4 -1.13 18.07 -5.84
N LEU A 5 -1.87 19.12 -6.19
CA LEU A 5 -2.67 19.21 -7.40
C LEU A 5 -1.86 19.84 -8.55
N GLN A 6 -2.37 19.67 -9.78
CA GLN A 6 -1.72 20.20 -10.99
C GLN A 6 -1.62 21.72 -11.03
N ASP A 7 -2.49 22.42 -10.29
CA ASP A 7 -2.51 23.88 -10.16
C ASP A 7 -1.61 24.41 -9.03
N ASP A 8 -0.70 23.57 -8.51
CA ASP A 8 0.23 23.88 -7.42
C ASP A 8 -0.44 24.20 -6.06
N THR A 9 -1.66 23.70 -5.87
CA THR A 9 -2.39 23.76 -4.58
C THR A 9 -2.42 22.40 -3.88
N TYR A 10 -2.75 22.39 -2.59
CA TYR A 10 -2.93 21.16 -1.82
C TYR A 10 -4.40 20.83 -1.62
N LEU A 11 -4.76 19.57 -1.88
CA LEU A 11 -6.01 18.96 -1.42
C LEU A 11 -5.75 18.26 -0.08
N HIS A 12 -6.40 18.73 0.99
CA HIS A 12 -6.46 18.01 2.26
C HIS A 12 -7.79 17.25 2.33
N LEU A 13 -7.72 15.93 2.26
CA LEU A 13 -8.89 15.06 2.26
C LEU A 13 -8.99 14.27 3.55
N GLU A 14 -10.08 14.48 4.28
CA GLU A 14 -10.40 13.79 5.53
C GLU A 14 -11.66 12.95 5.37
N PHE A 15 -11.77 11.94 6.22
CA PHE A 15 -12.88 10.99 6.17
C PHE A 15 -13.40 10.75 7.58
N GLN A 16 -14.72 10.77 7.74
CA GLN A 16 -15.35 10.78 9.05
C GLN A 16 -16.60 9.91 9.07
N THR A 17 -16.64 8.94 9.99
CA THR A 17 -17.82 8.10 10.29
C THR A 17 -18.59 8.59 11.51
N THR A 18 -17.99 9.52 12.27
CA THR A 18 -18.65 10.31 13.32
C THR A 18 -18.29 11.78 13.14
N PHE A 19 -19.06 12.70 13.70
CA PHE A 19 -18.73 14.14 13.65
C PHE A 19 -18.35 14.67 15.03
N SER A 20 -17.23 15.40 15.09
CA SER A 20 -16.84 16.20 16.25
C SER A 20 -16.26 17.54 15.82
N ILE A 21 -16.67 18.61 16.50
CA ILE A 21 -16.11 19.96 16.29
C ILE A 21 -14.59 20.01 16.56
N ASN A 22 -14.06 19.08 17.37
CA ASN A 22 -12.63 19.02 17.62
C ASN A 22 -11.85 18.50 16.41
N ASP A 23 -12.47 17.76 15.49
CA ASP A 23 -11.84 17.35 14.23
C ASP A 23 -11.57 18.58 13.35
N LEU A 24 -12.54 19.49 13.21
CA LEU A 24 -12.34 20.76 12.51
C LEU A 24 -11.19 21.59 13.12
N LYS A 25 -11.05 21.59 14.45
CA LYS A 25 -9.94 22.29 15.12
C LYS A 25 -8.60 21.67 14.77
N ARG A 26 -8.53 20.34 14.72
CA ARG A 26 -7.33 19.60 14.31
C ARG A 26 -6.98 19.90 12.85
N PHE A 27 -7.97 19.88 11.96
CA PHE A 27 -7.76 20.18 10.53
C PHE A 27 -7.22 21.59 10.34
N LYS A 28 -7.81 22.58 11.02
CA LYS A 28 -7.31 23.97 11.03
C LYS A 28 -5.83 24.06 11.43
N LEU A 29 -5.45 23.42 12.54
CA LEU A 29 -4.07 23.46 13.03
C LEU A 29 -3.10 22.81 12.04
N TYR A 30 -3.50 21.68 11.46
CA TYR A 30 -2.72 20.98 10.44
C TYR A 30 -2.55 21.82 9.17
N ASP A 31 -3.64 22.40 8.65
CA ASP A 31 -3.61 23.20 7.42
C ASP A 31 -2.82 24.49 7.61
N THR A 32 -2.91 25.12 8.78
CA THR A 32 -2.09 26.30 9.10
C THR A 32 -0.60 25.94 9.05
N ALA A 33 -0.20 24.83 9.68
CA ALA A 33 1.19 24.38 9.68
C ALA A 33 1.67 23.98 8.27
N LEU A 34 0.80 23.36 7.47
CA LEU A 34 1.11 22.99 6.10
C LEU A 34 1.29 24.22 5.21
N TYR A 35 0.44 25.23 5.37
CA TYR A 35 0.54 26.49 4.63
C TYR A 35 1.85 27.21 4.99
N ASP A 36 2.14 27.38 6.28
CA ASP A 36 3.37 28.04 6.74
C ASP A 36 4.63 27.38 6.19
N LYS A 37 4.62 26.05 6.06
CA LYS A 37 5.75 25.28 5.52
C LYS A 37 5.89 25.44 4.00
N THR A 38 4.81 25.60 3.27
CA THR A 38 4.80 25.40 1.81
C THR A 38 4.43 26.63 0.99
N GLY A 39 3.76 27.61 1.59
CA GLY A 39 3.22 28.79 0.93
C GLY A 39 2.10 28.51 -0.08
N ARG A 40 1.58 27.27 -0.12
CA ARG A 40 0.57 26.83 -1.10
C ARG A 40 -0.83 26.85 -0.49
N ASN A 41 -1.82 27.28 -1.27
CA ASN A 41 -3.22 27.22 -0.87
C ASN A 41 -3.65 25.78 -0.58
N ILE A 42 -4.51 25.62 0.43
CA ILE A 42 -5.01 24.31 0.87
C ILE A 42 -6.53 24.32 0.76
N TYR A 43 -7.07 23.32 0.06
CA TYR A 43 -8.49 23.06 -0.06
C TYR A 43 -8.84 21.81 0.73
N THR A 44 -9.63 21.99 1.79
CA THR A 44 -9.97 20.89 2.69
C THR A 44 -11.36 20.37 2.40
N TYR A 45 -11.46 19.05 2.18
CA TYR A 45 -12.71 18.33 1.99
C TYR A 45 -12.83 17.20 3.01
N VAL A 46 -14.00 17.07 3.62
CA VAL A 46 -14.32 16.02 4.58
C VAL A 46 -15.42 15.14 3.99
N ILE A 47 -15.10 13.88 3.75
CA ILE A 47 -16.04 12.86 3.30
C ILE A 47 -16.71 12.25 4.52
N TYR A 48 -18.02 12.44 4.62
CA TYR A 48 -18.85 11.90 5.67
C TYR A 48 -19.59 10.66 5.19
N GLY A 49 -19.49 9.55 5.94
CA GLY A 49 -20.25 8.34 5.65
C GLY A 49 -21.77 8.55 5.74
N ALA A 50 -22.55 7.63 5.17
CA ALA A 50 -24.01 7.76 5.02
C ALA A 50 -24.81 8.01 6.33
N ASP A 51 -24.25 7.69 7.50
CA ASP A 51 -24.92 7.91 8.79
C ASP A 51 -24.91 9.38 9.23
N ILE A 52 -24.01 10.19 8.64
CA ILE A 52 -23.87 11.60 8.97
C ILE A 52 -24.65 12.41 7.94
N THR A 53 -25.71 13.06 8.40
CA THR A 53 -26.59 13.84 7.54
C THR A 53 -26.27 15.33 7.50
N LYS A 54 -25.51 15.80 8.49
CA LYS A 54 -25.04 17.17 8.61
C LYS A 54 -23.83 17.22 9.55
N ALA A 55 -22.87 18.06 9.20
CA ALA A 55 -21.73 18.42 10.03
C ALA A 55 -21.52 19.94 9.98
N ASP A 56 -20.91 20.52 11.01
CA ASP A 56 -20.42 21.89 10.90
C ASP A 56 -19.20 21.90 9.98
N GLU A 57 -19.14 22.88 9.09
CA GLU A 57 -18.08 23.07 8.10
C GLU A 57 -17.18 24.27 8.45
N HIS A 58 -17.53 25.01 9.50
CA HIS A 58 -16.98 26.33 9.77
C HIS A 58 -16.57 26.48 11.24
N LEU A 59 -15.37 27.01 11.45
CA LEU A 59 -14.92 27.52 12.74
C LEU A 59 -14.75 29.03 12.66
N ASP A 60 -15.48 29.71 13.52
CA ASP A 60 -15.38 31.16 13.71
C ASP A 60 -14.72 31.48 15.06
N HIS A 61 -13.55 32.08 15.01
CA HIS A 61 -12.83 32.65 16.15
C HIS A 61 -12.51 34.14 15.93
N GLY A 62 -13.42 34.87 15.28
CA GLY A 62 -13.25 36.30 14.97
C GLY A 62 -12.33 36.52 13.78
N SER A 63 -11.08 36.96 14.02
CA SER A 63 -10.12 37.19 12.92
C SER A 63 -9.60 35.89 12.30
N ILE A 64 -9.80 34.76 12.99
CA ILE A 64 -9.42 33.44 12.51
C ILE A 64 -10.69 32.73 12.06
N GLN A 65 -10.83 32.58 10.75
CA GLN A 65 -11.92 31.87 10.09
C GLN A 65 -11.35 30.62 9.43
N TYR A 66 -11.99 29.47 9.63
CA TYR A 66 -11.59 28.23 8.98
C TYR A 66 -12.82 27.52 8.42
N ARG A 67 -12.66 26.92 7.23
CA ARG A 67 -13.71 26.16 6.56
C ARG A 67 -13.15 24.86 5.99
N ALA A 68 -13.87 23.78 6.20
CA ALA A 68 -13.66 22.52 5.49
C ALA A 68 -14.97 22.12 4.80
N ASN A 69 -14.90 21.70 3.54
CA ASN A 69 -16.09 21.41 2.73
C ASN A 69 -16.58 19.98 2.98
N ALA A 70 -17.85 19.81 3.28
CA ALA A 70 -18.45 18.50 3.51
C ALA A 70 -18.91 17.84 2.21
N ILE A 71 -18.58 16.55 2.05
CA ILE A 71 -19.17 15.66 1.05
C ILE A 71 -19.95 14.59 1.80
N TYR A 72 -21.27 14.56 1.63
CA TYR A 72 -22.13 13.60 2.32
C TYR A 72 -22.40 12.38 1.44
N MET A 73 -21.87 11.22 1.84
CA MET A 73 -22.07 9.98 1.10
C MET A 73 -23.52 9.47 1.16
N LYS A 74 -24.35 9.99 2.07
CA LYS A 74 -25.79 9.70 2.09
C LYS A 74 -26.53 10.16 0.83
N ASP A 75 -26.00 11.17 0.14
CA ASP A 75 -26.65 11.78 -1.02
C ASP A 75 -26.44 10.96 -2.30
N TYR A 76 -25.65 9.89 -2.21
CA TYR A 76 -25.37 8.96 -3.29
C TYR A 76 -26.13 7.65 -3.05
N ASP A 77 -26.95 7.25 -4.03
CA ASP A 77 -27.65 5.96 -4.03
C ASP A 77 -26.68 4.85 -4.41
N GLY A 78 -26.12 4.20 -3.39
CA GLY A 78 -25.15 3.11 -3.56
C GLY A 78 -25.76 1.88 -4.24
N ASP A 79 -27.08 1.63 -4.11
CA ASP A 79 -27.75 0.50 -4.74
C ASP A 79 -27.91 0.71 -6.25
N ASP A 80 -28.27 1.92 -6.68
CA ASP A 80 -28.35 2.28 -8.09
C ASP A 80 -26.96 2.31 -8.74
N ILE A 81 -25.99 2.95 -8.08
CA ILE A 81 -24.60 3.01 -8.55
C ILE A 81 -24.04 1.60 -8.70
N PHE A 82 -24.19 0.74 -7.68
CA PHE A 82 -23.69 -0.64 -7.74
C PHE A 82 -24.29 -1.40 -8.92
N ARG A 83 -25.60 -1.28 -9.14
CA ARG A 83 -26.29 -1.94 -10.25
C ARG A 83 -25.75 -1.47 -11.61
N ARG A 84 -25.58 -0.16 -11.80
CA ARG A 84 -25.07 0.43 -13.05
C ARG A 84 -23.64 0.00 -13.34
N LEU A 85 -22.75 0.08 -12.34
CA LEU A 85 -21.35 -0.30 -12.50
C LEU A 85 -21.20 -1.82 -12.71
N SER A 86 -22.01 -2.63 -12.00
CA SER A 86 -22.04 -4.08 -12.20
C SER A 86 -22.41 -4.44 -13.64
N TYR A 87 -23.43 -3.78 -14.20
CA TYR A 87 -23.83 -3.97 -15.58
C TYR A 87 -22.65 -3.73 -16.54
N LYS A 88 -21.97 -2.58 -16.43
CA LYS A 88 -20.81 -2.26 -17.29
C LYS A 88 -19.69 -3.28 -17.18
N VAL A 89 -19.30 -3.65 -15.97
CA VAL A 89 -18.20 -4.60 -15.74
C VAL A 89 -18.53 -5.99 -16.32
N TYR A 90 -19.76 -6.47 -16.13
CA TYR A 90 -20.18 -7.77 -16.70
C TYR A 90 -20.24 -7.75 -18.23
N HIS A 91 -20.51 -6.59 -18.84
CA HIS A 91 -20.48 -6.41 -20.29
C HIS A 91 -19.07 -6.07 -20.83
N GLN A 92 -18.04 -6.15 -19.99
CA GLN A 92 -16.64 -5.89 -20.35
C GLN A 92 -16.40 -4.45 -20.85
N GLU A 93 -17.21 -3.51 -20.37
CA GLU A 93 -17.02 -2.08 -20.60
C GLU A 93 -15.99 -1.49 -19.63
N THR A 94 -15.28 -0.45 -20.08
CA THR A 94 -14.31 0.27 -19.24
C THR A 94 -15.04 1.24 -18.33
N LEU A 95 -14.63 1.25 -17.05
CA LEU A 95 -15.06 2.28 -16.10
C LEU A 95 -14.25 3.55 -16.33
N ASP A 96 -14.92 4.70 -16.40
CA ASP A 96 -14.22 5.99 -16.39
C ASP A 96 -13.73 6.36 -14.98
N ASP A 97 -13.05 7.50 -14.84
CA ASP A 97 -12.45 7.90 -13.55
C ASP A 97 -13.50 8.22 -12.48
N ASP A 98 -14.64 8.79 -12.86
CA ASP A 98 -15.75 9.08 -11.94
C ASP A 98 -16.43 7.80 -11.48
N GLU A 99 -16.62 6.85 -12.38
CA GLU A 99 -17.18 5.53 -12.10
C GLU A 99 -16.26 4.68 -11.22
N GLN A 100 -14.95 4.75 -11.43
CA GLN A 100 -13.97 4.14 -10.52
C GLN A 100 -14.06 4.74 -9.11
N LEU A 101 -14.16 6.06 -9.00
CA LEU A 101 -14.28 6.75 -7.72
C LEU A 101 -15.58 6.37 -7.01
N GLN A 102 -16.69 6.29 -7.76
CA GLN A 102 -17.97 5.83 -7.25
C GLN A 102 -17.91 4.39 -6.74
N LEU A 103 -17.24 3.49 -7.45
CA LEU A 103 -17.08 2.11 -7.03
C LEU A 103 -16.29 2.00 -5.72
N VAL A 104 -15.20 2.75 -5.62
CA VAL A 104 -14.31 2.76 -4.45
C VAL A 104 -15.00 3.30 -3.20
N PHE A 105 -15.83 4.35 -3.32
CA PHE A 105 -16.55 4.94 -2.18
C PHE A 105 -17.90 4.29 -1.88
N LEU A 106 -18.35 3.36 -2.71
CA LEU A 106 -19.64 2.68 -2.57
C LEU A 106 -19.93 2.16 -1.15
N PRO A 107 -18.97 1.57 -0.40
CA PRO A 107 -19.21 1.10 0.96
C PRO A 107 -19.58 2.21 1.96
N LEU A 108 -19.34 3.48 1.62
CA LEU A 108 -19.65 4.64 2.45
C LEU A 108 -21.01 5.28 2.08
N MET A 109 -21.59 4.91 0.95
CA MET A 109 -22.82 5.48 0.40
C MET A 109 -24.09 4.94 1.07
N HIS A 110 -25.23 5.57 0.79
CA HIS A 110 -26.51 5.05 1.26
C HIS A 110 -26.87 3.76 0.51
N SER A 111 -27.18 2.69 1.24
CA SER A 111 -27.56 1.40 0.67
C SER A 111 -28.36 0.58 1.67
N LYS A 112 -29.13 -0.38 1.15
CA LYS A 112 -29.83 -1.39 1.97
C LYS A 112 -28.88 -2.42 2.56
N LYS A 113 -27.76 -2.69 1.89
CA LYS A 113 -26.74 -3.63 2.37
C LYS A 113 -25.88 -2.97 3.44
N LYS A 114 -25.30 -3.80 4.32
CA LYS A 114 -24.31 -3.31 5.28
C LYS A 114 -23.04 -2.89 4.54
N ARG A 115 -22.32 -1.92 5.11
CA ARG A 115 -21.04 -1.43 4.54
C ARG A 115 -20.04 -2.56 4.26
N THR A 116 -19.97 -3.53 5.15
CA THR A 116 -19.08 -4.69 5.02
C THR A 116 -19.46 -5.59 3.84
N GLU A 117 -20.75 -5.81 3.61
CA GLU A 117 -21.25 -6.58 2.47
C GLU A 117 -20.97 -5.85 1.15
N LEU A 118 -21.25 -4.55 1.10
CA LEU A 118 -20.99 -3.72 -0.09
C LEU A 118 -19.53 -3.71 -0.47
N ALA A 119 -18.64 -3.62 0.50
CA ALA A 119 -17.23 -3.63 0.19
C ALA A 119 -16.73 -4.98 -0.31
N THR A 120 -17.24 -6.10 0.23
CA THR A 120 -16.98 -7.42 -0.36
C THR A 120 -17.45 -7.44 -1.82
N ASP A 121 -18.68 -6.99 -2.08
CA ASP A 121 -19.24 -6.92 -3.43
C ASP A 121 -18.38 -6.04 -4.36
N VAL A 122 -17.84 -4.92 -3.85
CA VAL A 122 -16.96 -4.01 -4.59
C VAL A 122 -15.65 -4.68 -4.98
N VAL A 123 -15.00 -5.39 -4.05
CA VAL A 123 -13.74 -6.11 -4.35
C VAL A 123 -14.00 -7.23 -5.35
N GLU A 124 -15.09 -7.98 -5.20
CA GLU A 124 -15.48 -9.02 -6.15
C GLU A 124 -15.73 -8.43 -7.54
N LEU A 125 -16.47 -7.32 -7.63
CA LEU A 125 -16.76 -6.66 -8.88
C LEU A 125 -15.49 -6.08 -9.53
N ALA A 126 -14.64 -5.40 -8.74
CA ALA A 126 -13.36 -4.89 -9.21
C ALA A 126 -12.50 -6.00 -9.79
N ASN A 127 -12.49 -7.21 -9.19
CA ASN A 127 -11.75 -8.35 -9.72
C ASN A 127 -12.27 -8.87 -11.08
N GLN A 128 -13.49 -8.50 -11.49
CA GLN A 128 -14.03 -8.80 -12.82
C GLN A 128 -13.68 -7.73 -13.88
N VAL A 129 -13.09 -6.59 -13.47
CA VAL A 129 -12.67 -5.52 -14.39
C VAL A 129 -11.59 -6.04 -15.33
N LYS A 130 -11.79 -5.84 -16.64
CA LYS A 130 -10.93 -6.38 -17.70
C LYS A 130 -9.49 -5.87 -17.63
N ASP A 131 -9.33 -4.57 -17.40
CA ASP A 131 -8.00 -3.95 -17.32
C ASP A 131 -7.32 -4.30 -15.99
N GLU A 132 -6.16 -4.93 -16.07
CA GLU A 132 -5.44 -5.44 -14.90
C GLU A 132 -4.92 -4.30 -14.00
N LYS A 133 -4.51 -3.18 -14.61
CA LYS A 133 -4.00 -2.03 -13.86
C LYS A 133 -5.14 -1.33 -13.11
N GLN A 134 -6.27 -1.10 -13.78
CA GLN A 134 -7.47 -0.53 -13.19
C GLN A 134 -8.00 -1.44 -12.08
N ARG A 135 -8.04 -2.76 -12.31
CA ARG A 135 -8.38 -3.75 -11.28
C ARG A 135 -7.51 -3.62 -10.04
N PHE A 136 -6.19 -3.54 -10.22
CA PHE A 136 -5.24 -3.36 -9.13
C PHE A 136 -5.51 -2.09 -8.34
N GLN A 137 -5.68 -0.97 -9.04
CA GLN A 137 -5.94 0.33 -8.43
C GLN A 137 -7.25 0.32 -7.65
N LEU A 138 -8.32 -0.23 -8.21
CA LEU A 138 -9.62 -0.33 -7.56
C LEU A 138 -9.55 -1.15 -6.27
N ILE A 139 -9.03 -2.38 -6.34
CA ILE A 139 -8.97 -3.26 -5.16
C ILE A 139 -8.06 -2.66 -4.08
N GLY A 140 -6.87 -2.19 -4.44
CA GLY A 140 -5.94 -1.57 -3.50
C GLY A 140 -6.51 -0.33 -2.83
N THR A 141 -7.22 0.51 -3.59
CA THR A 141 -7.84 1.73 -3.06
C THR A 141 -9.04 1.39 -2.17
N THR A 142 -9.89 0.44 -2.58
CA THR A 142 -10.98 -0.05 -1.75
C THR A 142 -10.45 -0.56 -0.42
N VAL A 143 -9.43 -1.44 -0.42
CA VAL A 143 -8.81 -1.97 0.81
C VAL A 143 -8.21 -0.85 1.67
N GLY A 144 -7.49 0.11 1.07
CA GLY A 144 -6.86 1.20 1.83
C GLY A 144 -7.86 2.19 2.45
N ILE A 145 -9.01 2.41 1.82
CA ILE A 145 -10.12 3.17 2.40
C ILE A 145 -10.74 2.34 3.51
N ALA A 146 -11.10 1.12 3.20
CA ALA A 146 -11.74 0.18 4.07
C ALA A 146 -10.99 -0.06 5.40
N ASP A 147 -9.66 -0.23 5.37
CA ASP A 147 -8.77 -0.32 6.54
C ASP A 147 -8.91 0.89 7.48
N LYS A 148 -9.16 2.09 6.92
CA LYS A 148 -9.35 3.31 7.73
C LYS A 148 -10.74 3.47 8.32
N PHE A 149 -11.76 2.74 7.84
CA PHE A 149 -13.17 3.04 8.14
C PHE A 149 -14.00 1.87 8.65
N LEU A 150 -13.52 0.64 8.53
CA LEU A 150 -14.27 -0.56 8.82
C LEU A 150 -13.49 -1.43 9.81
N GLU A 151 -14.21 -2.18 10.65
CA GLU A 151 -13.63 -3.00 11.72
C GLU A 151 -12.63 -4.05 11.19
N ASP A 152 -11.61 -4.38 11.99
CA ASP A 152 -10.53 -5.32 11.64
C ASP A 152 -11.03 -6.65 11.05
N SER A 153 -12.15 -7.18 11.57
CA SER A 153 -12.77 -8.44 11.10
C SER A 153 -13.20 -8.43 9.62
N TYR A 154 -13.28 -7.25 9.03
CA TYR A 154 -13.68 -7.06 7.64
C TYR A 154 -12.48 -6.83 6.71
N VAL A 155 -11.38 -6.23 7.21
CA VAL A 155 -10.11 -6.20 6.47
C VAL A 155 -9.68 -7.61 6.14
N ASP A 156 -9.83 -8.55 7.08
CA ASP A 156 -9.56 -9.97 6.85
C ASP A 156 -10.34 -10.56 5.67
N LYS A 157 -11.64 -10.30 5.57
CA LYS A 157 -12.49 -10.82 4.48
C LYS A 157 -12.12 -10.22 3.12
N MET A 158 -11.86 -8.92 3.06
CA MET A 158 -11.35 -8.31 1.83
C MET A 158 -9.99 -8.89 1.45
N MET A 159 -9.12 -9.12 2.44
CA MET A 159 -7.82 -9.72 2.20
C MET A 159 -7.96 -11.17 1.73
N GLU A 160 -8.96 -11.93 2.17
CA GLU A 160 -9.30 -13.24 1.61
C GLU A 160 -9.68 -13.14 0.13
N VAL A 161 -10.58 -12.21 -0.23
CA VAL A 161 -10.97 -11.99 -1.64
C VAL A 161 -9.78 -11.51 -2.46
N PHE A 162 -8.97 -10.59 -1.93
CA PHE A 162 -7.75 -10.12 -2.56
C PHE A 162 -6.75 -11.25 -2.79
N LYS A 163 -6.52 -12.12 -1.79
CA LYS A 163 -5.62 -13.29 -1.90
C LYS A 163 -6.03 -14.26 -3.01
N MET A 164 -7.30 -14.33 -3.37
CA MET A 164 -7.78 -15.14 -4.51
C MET A 164 -7.51 -14.50 -5.87
N THR A 165 -7.10 -13.23 -5.92
CA THR A 165 -6.81 -12.53 -7.17
C THR A 165 -5.42 -12.89 -7.70
N ARG A 166 -5.25 -12.87 -9.02
CA ARG A 166 -3.93 -13.01 -9.67
C ARG A 166 -2.93 -11.93 -9.23
N ILE A 167 -3.46 -10.78 -8.82
CA ILE A 167 -2.68 -9.67 -8.31
C ILE A 167 -2.00 -10.03 -7.00
N ALA A 168 -2.74 -10.60 -6.04
CA ALA A 168 -2.15 -10.98 -4.77
C ALA A 168 -1.10 -12.09 -4.93
N GLN A 169 -1.31 -13.00 -5.87
CA GLN A 169 -0.30 -14.00 -6.22
C GLN A 169 1.00 -13.32 -6.68
N LYS A 170 0.90 -12.33 -7.58
CA LYS A 170 2.06 -11.57 -8.07
C LYS A 170 2.78 -10.82 -6.94
N VAL A 171 2.04 -10.11 -6.08
CA VAL A 171 2.62 -9.41 -4.91
C VAL A 171 3.32 -10.39 -3.97
N TYR A 172 2.76 -11.58 -3.77
CA TYR A 172 3.37 -12.62 -2.94
C TYR A 172 4.64 -13.20 -3.58
N GLU A 173 4.64 -13.44 -4.89
CA GLU A 173 5.81 -13.88 -5.65
C GLU A 173 6.93 -12.83 -5.61
N ASP A 174 6.61 -11.56 -5.85
CA ASP A 174 7.54 -10.44 -5.75
C ASP A 174 8.17 -10.37 -4.34
N GLY A 175 7.34 -10.50 -3.30
CA GLY A 175 7.82 -10.51 -1.91
C GLY A 175 8.70 -11.72 -1.54
N ILE A 176 8.45 -12.89 -2.14
CA ILE A 176 9.35 -14.05 -1.99
C ILE A 176 10.71 -13.77 -2.64
N GLU A 177 10.70 -13.19 -3.83
CA GLU A 177 11.92 -12.89 -4.56
C GLU A 177 12.75 -11.83 -3.82
N GLU A 178 12.12 -10.75 -3.36
CA GLU A 178 12.75 -9.74 -2.50
C GLU A 178 13.36 -10.39 -1.25
N GLY A 179 12.61 -11.25 -0.55
CA GLY A 179 13.12 -11.97 0.62
C GLY A 179 14.28 -12.93 0.30
N ARG A 180 14.31 -13.52 -0.90
CA ARG A 180 15.43 -14.36 -1.36
C ARG A 180 16.67 -13.50 -1.61
N GLN A 181 16.51 -12.33 -2.23
CA GLN A 181 17.61 -11.39 -2.47
C GLN A 181 18.16 -10.81 -1.16
N GLU A 182 17.31 -10.37 -0.23
CA GLU A 182 17.75 -9.93 1.10
C GLU A 182 18.49 -11.05 1.85
N GLY A 183 17.96 -12.27 1.83
CA GLY A 183 18.60 -13.42 2.47
C GLY A 183 19.97 -13.77 1.84
N LYS A 184 20.10 -13.62 0.53
CA LYS A 184 21.37 -13.79 -0.20
C LYS A 184 22.38 -12.73 0.25
N GLU A 185 22.00 -11.46 0.27
CA GLU A 185 22.86 -10.35 0.70
C GLU A 185 23.37 -10.55 2.13
N VAL A 186 22.49 -10.92 3.07
CA VAL A 186 22.85 -11.22 4.46
C VAL A 186 23.89 -12.35 4.57
N ILE A 187 23.76 -13.43 3.78
CA ILE A 187 24.74 -14.52 3.81
C ILE A 187 26.05 -14.09 3.16
N GLN A 188 26.01 -13.34 2.06
CA GLN A 188 27.21 -12.79 1.45
C GLN A 188 27.95 -11.91 2.46
N GLU A 189 27.28 -10.97 3.12
CA GLU A 189 27.87 -10.12 4.16
C GLU A 189 28.46 -10.92 5.32
N ALA A 190 27.80 -11.98 5.77
CA ALA A 190 28.32 -12.87 6.81
C ALA A 190 29.61 -13.58 6.37
N ILE A 191 29.66 -14.08 5.12
CA ILE A 191 30.88 -14.68 4.55
C ILE A 191 31.99 -13.64 4.41
N LEU A 192 31.68 -12.44 3.93
CA LEU A 192 32.65 -11.36 3.78
C LEU A 192 33.24 -10.96 5.14
N SER A 193 32.39 -10.76 6.15
CA SER A 193 32.80 -10.45 7.52
C SER A 193 33.69 -11.55 8.13
N TYR A 194 33.36 -12.81 7.85
CA TYR A 194 34.19 -13.96 8.24
C TYR A 194 35.57 -13.93 7.56
N LEU A 195 35.62 -13.66 6.24
CA LEU A 195 36.87 -13.59 5.49
C LEU A 195 37.75 -12.43 5.94
N GLU A 196 37.17 -11.26 6.19
CA GLU A 196 37.89 -10.10 6.74
C GLU A 196 38.45 -10.39 8.12
N SER A 197 37.65 -10.99 9.00
CA SER A 197 38.09 -11.35 10.35
C SER A 197 39.24 -12.36 10.34
N ARG A 198 39.23 -13.29 9.39
CA ARG A 198 40.23 -14.38 9.31
C ARG A 198 41.50 -14.00 8.53
N PHE A 199 41.37 -13.21 7.47
CA PHE A 199 42.45 -12.95 6.51
C PHE A 199 42.79 -11.45 6.34
N GLY A 200 42.01 -10.54 6.93
CA GLY A 200 42.21 -9.09 6.83
C GLY A 200 42.20 -8.60 5.37
N LEU A 201 43.12 -7.68 5.04
CA LEU A 201 43.26 -7.06 3.72
C LEU A 201 43.50 -8.06 2.57
N ARG A 202 43.98 -9.28 2.87
CA ARG A 202 44.19 -10.34 1.86
C ARG A 202 42.88 -10.95 1.35
N SER A 203 41.77 -10.70 2.04
CA SER A 203 40.46 -11.21 1.62
C SER A 203 39.88 -10.49 0.41
N ASN A 204 40.31 -9.26 0.10
CA ASN A 204 39.72 -8.41 -0.94
C ASN A 204 39.59 -9.11 -2.31
N ASP A 205 40.62 -9.85 -2.72
CA ASP A 205 40.64 -10.57 -4.00
C ASP A 205 39.61 -11.73 -4.05
N ILE A 206 39.21 -12.22 -2.88
CA ILE A 206 38.28 -13.34 -2.70
C ILE A 206 36.85 -12.84 -2.49
N GLN A 207 36.68 -11.65 -1.90
CA GLN A 207 35.37 -11.06 -1.64
C GLN A 207 34.53 -10.89 -2.92
N HIS A 208 35.17 -10.49 -4.02
CA HIS A 208 34.49 -10.35 -5.32
C HIS A 208 33.92 -11.68 -5.83
N LYS A 209 34.58 -12.81 -5.55
CA LYS A 209 34.10 -14.15 -5.91
C LYS A 209 32.86 -14.55 -5.12
N VAL A 210 32.76 -14.14 -3.85
CA VAL A 210 31.59 -14.45 -3.02
C VAL A 210 30.39 -13.62 -3.48
N LYS A 211 30.61 -12.33 -3.81
CA LYS A 211 29.56 -11.43 -4.31
C LYS A 211 28.94 -11.87 -5.64
N SER A 212 29.70 -12.60 -6.46
CA SER A 212 29.21 -13.09 -7.75
C SER A 212 28.41 -14.39 -7.67
N ILE A 213 28.28 -15.02 -6.49
CA ILE A 213 27.43 -16.21 -6.30
C ILE A 213 25.99 -15.76 -6.16
N ASP A 214 25.11 -16.22 -7.05
CA ASP A 214 23.71 -15.81 -7.14
C ASP A 214 22.78 -16.69 -6.30
N GLU A 215 23.03 -18.00 -6.28
CA GLU A 215 22.17 -18.98 -5.65
C GLU A 215 22.33 -19.01 -4.13
N ILE A 216 21.25 -18.67 -3.42
CA ILE A 216 21.22 -18.62 -1.96
C ILE A 216 21.58 -19.96 -1.31
N ASP A 217 21.20 -21.09 -1.91
CA ASP A 217 21.50 -22.43 -1.38
C ASP A 217 22.97 -22.78 -1.50
N VAL A 218 23.64 -22.30 -2.57
CA VAL A 218 25.09 -22.42 -2.74
C VAL A 218 25.82 -21.60 -1.68
N LEU A 219 25.38 -20.38 -1.40
CA LEU A 219 25.91 -19.54 -0.33
C LEU A 219 25.72 -20.17 1.07
N LYS A 220 24.53 -20.73 1.37
CA LYS A 220 24.27 -21.45 2.63
C LYS A 220 25.20 -22.66 2.80
N ALA A 221 25.41 -23.43 1.74
CA ALA A 221 26.33 -24.56 1.77
C ALA A 221 27.79 -24.10 1.94
N LEU A 222 28.16 -22.99 1.31
CA LEU A 222 29.50 -22.41 1.40
C LEU A 222 29.81 -21.95 2.82
N ILE A 223 28.96 -21.11 3.43
CA ILE A 223 29.22 -20.59 4.79
C ILE A 223 29.36 -21.72 5.83
N ALA A 224 28.53 -22.77 5.73
CA ALA A 224 28.61 -23.94 6.61
C ALA A 224 29.94 -24.72 6.46
N LYS A 225 30.49 -24.79 5.25
CA LYS A 225 31.80 -25.43 4.98
C LYS A 225 32.96 -24.53 5.42
N LEU A 226 32.84 -23.20 5.26
CA LEU A 226 33.87 -22.25 5.65
C LEU A 226 34.18 -22.30 7.14
N TYR A 227 33.16 -22.42 8.00
CA TYR A 227 33.37 -22.57 9.46
C TYR A 227 34.19 -23.81 9.85
N LYS A 228 34.28 -24.82 8.98
CA LYS A 228 35.06 -26.05 9.19
C LYS A 228 36.41 -26.03 8.48
N ALA A 229 36.73 -24.99 7.72
CA ALA A 229 37.97 -24.92 6.98
C ALA A 229 39.15 -24.63 7.91
N GLU A 230 40.25 -25.37 7.80
CA GLU A 230 41.42 -25.23 8.67
C GLU A 230 42.51 -24.36 8.05
N SER A 231 42.49 -24.18 6.72
CA SER A 231 43.52 -23.44 5.98
C SER A 231 42.95 -22.49 4.92
N GLU A 232 43.74 -21.48 4.57
CA GLU A 232 43.44 -20.52 3.49
C GLU A 232 43.23 -21.21 2.14
N LYS A 233 44.07 -22.20 1.82
CA LYS A 233 43.96 -23.00 0.59
C LYS A 233 42.62 -23.74 0.51
N GLN A 234 42.14 -24.27 1.63
CA GLN A 234 40.85 -24.96 1.71
C GLN A 234 39.68 -23.98 1.53
N VAL A 235 39.76 -22.79 2.14
CA VAL A 235 38.78 -21.72 1.95
C VAL A 235 38.66 -21.33 0.48
N LEU A 236 39.79 -21.09 -0.20
CA LEU A 236 39.81 -20.76 -1.64
C LEU A 236 39.18 -21.86 -2.50
N GLN A 237 39.51 -23.12 -2.23
CA GLN A 237 38.92 -24.26 -2.95
C GLN A 237 37.41 -24.37 -2.76
N LEU A 238 36.91 -24.10 -1.55
CA LEU A 238 35.48 -24.12 -1.26
C LEU A 238 34.72 -23.02 -2.01
N ILE A 239 35.30 -21.82 -2.10
CA ILE A 239 34.71 -20.69 -2.82
C ILE A 239 34.72 -20.96 -4.33
N ASP A 240 35.82 -21.47 -4.88
CA ASP A 240 35.89 -21.85 -6.30
C ASP A 240 34.95 -23.02 -6.65
N GLN A 241 34.68 -23.93 -5.70
CA GLN A 241 33.67 -24.98 -5.86
C GLN A 241 32.26 -24.41 -5.82
N ALA A 242 31.99 -23.45 -4.95
CA ALA A 242 30.69 -22.79 -4.88
C ALA A 242 30.36 -22.10 -6.20
N LEU A 243 31.29 -21.33 -6.76
CA LEU A 243 31.14 -20.68 -8.07
C LEU A 243 30.91 -21.62 -9.25
N LYS A 244 31.27 -22.90 -9.13
CA LYS A 244 31.02 -23.91 -10.17
C LYS A 244 29.65 -24.59 -10.04
N ASN A 245 29.08 -24.52 -8.86
CA ASN A 245 27.80 -25.14 -8.52
C ASN A 245 26.66 -24.13 -8.44
N ASP A 246 27.00 -22.84 -8.55
CA ASP A 246 26.11 -21.71 -8.83
C ASP A 246 25.63 -21.79 -10.28
#